data_AF-A0A359DFU3-F1
#
_entry.id   AF-A0A359DFU3-F1
#
_cell.length_a   1.000
_cell.length_b   1.000
_cell.length_c   1.000
_cell.angle_alpha   90.00
_cell.angle_beta   90.00
_cell.angle_gamma   90.00
#
_symmetry.space_group_name_H-M   'P 1'
#
loop_
_entity.id
_entity.type
_entity.pdbx_description
1 polymer ?
#
loop_
_entity_poly.entity_id
_entity_poly.type
_entity_poly.pdbx_seq_one_letter_code
_entity_poly.pdbx_strand_id
1 'polypeptide(L)'
;LDSIDDGLLIFDRSGVLDHFNPVAQRQLGWYDRPLGISIGQALRRPELDEQLQLVMQGDSLPHALEDLEVEAEGETRLLTYSLTPVSLSDERIHGAVMVLHDVTEQRAFERVRSEFVLRASHELRTPVTGMHMAFGLLQERLHFPAEARESDLLQTVDEEMHRL
;
A
#
# COMPACT_ATOMS: atom_id res chain seq x y z
N LEU A 1 12.97 11.58 -9.27
CA LEU A 1 12.58 12.45 -10.42
C LEU A 1 12.65 11.67 -11.74
N ASP A 2 12.47 10.35 -11.69
CA ASP A 2 12.54 9.46 -12.85
C ASP A 2 11.17 8.80 -13.05
N SER A 3 10.21 9.57 -13.54
CA SER A 3 9.12 9.05 -14.35
C SER A 3 8.45 10.21 -15.08
N ILE A 4 8.18 10.02 -16.37
CA ILE A 4 7.42 10.96 -17.20
C ILE A 4 5.93 10.97 -16.78
N ASP A 5 5.53 10.02 -15.94
CA ASP A 5 4.16 9.77 -15.50
C ASP A 5 3.86 10.22 -14.06
N ASP A 6 4.77 10.99 -13.45
CA ASP A 6 4.56 11.56 -12.11
C ASP A 6 3.80 12.89 -12.17
N GLY A 7 2.79 13.01 -11.31
CA GLY A 7 2.12 14.28 -11.08
C GLY A 7 2.99 15.17 -10.20
N LEU A 8 3.18 16.43 -10.60
CA LEU A 8 3.93 17.42 -9.84
C LEU A 8 3.02 18.57 -9.45
N LEU A 9 3.00 18.89 -8.16
CA LEU A 9 2.38 20.09 -7.61
C LEU A 9 3.47 20.94 -6.94
N ILE A 10 3.46 22.24 -7.20
CA ILE A 10 4.41 23.21 -6.67
C ILE A 10 3.65 24.18 -5.77
N PHE A 11 4.19 24.39 -4.57
CA PHE A 11 3.65 25.30 -3.57
C PHE A 11 4.62 26.45 -3.33
N ASP A 12 4.08 27.64 -3.13
CA ASP A 12 4.86 28.81 -2.75
C ASP A 12 5.21 28.82 -1.24
N ARG A 13 5.85 29.90 -0.78
CA ARG A 13 6.22 30.10 0.63
C ARG A 13 5.04 30.21 1.59
N SER A 14 3.85 30.51 1.10
CA SER A 14 2.62 30.58 1.89
C SER A 14 1.88 29.24 1.96
N GLY A 15 2.39 28.21 1.26
CA GLY A 15 1.77 26.89 1.22
C GLY A 15 0.57 26.80 0.27
N VAL A 16 0.41 27.76 -0.65
CA VAL A 16 -0.65 27.71 -1.66
C VAL A 16 -0.11 27.17 -2.98
N LEU A 17 -0.99 26.53 -3.75
CA LEU A 17 -0.67 25.93 -5.03
C LEU A 17 -0.28 27.01 -6.06
N ASP A 18 0.98 27.00 -6.48
CA ASP A 18 1.55 27.91 -7.47
C ASP A 18 1.52 27.30 -8.88
N HIS A 19 1.78 26.00 -8.99
CA HIS A 19 1.80 25.31 -10.28
C HIS A 19 1.47 23.82 -10.15
N PHE A 20 1.03 23.22 -11.26
CA PHE A 20 0.93 21.77 -11.40
C PHE A 20 1.15 21.33 -12.85
N ASN A 21 1.76 20.17 -13.05
CA ASN A 21 2.03 19.65 -14.39
C ASN A 21 0.78 18.98 -15.02
N PRO A 22 0.77 18.74 -16.35
CA PRO A 22 -0.36 18.09 -17.03
C PRO A 22 -0.66 16.67 -16.53
N VAL A 23 0.31 15.98 -15.93
CA VAL A 23 0.10 14.64 -15.37
C VAL A 23 -0.74 14.74 -14.10
N ALA A 24 -0.38 15.62 -13.16
CA ALA A 24 -1.17 15.90 -11.97
C ALA A 24 -2.57 16.41 -12.33
N GLN A 25 -2.69 17.24 -13.37
CA GLN A 25 -3.98 17.69 -13.88
C GLN A 25 -4.90 16.52 -14.26
N ARG A 26 -4.37 15.52 -14.99
CA ARG A 26 -5.13 14.33 -15.37
C ARG A 26 -5.44 13.43 -14.16
N GLN A 27 -4.44 13.17 -13.31
CA GLN A 27 -4.57 12.33 -12.12
C GLN A 27 -5.62 12.87 -11.13
N LEU A 28 -5.70 14.20 -11.00
CA LEU A 28 -6.59 14.88 -10.05
C LEU A 28 -7.89 15.39 -10.68
N GLY A 29 -8.05 15.29 -12.01
CA GLY A 29 -9.17 15.88 -12.74
C GLY A 29 -9.25 17.42 -12.67
N TRP A 30 -8.11 18.09 -12.49
CA TRP A 30 -8.01 19.53 -12.20
C TRP A 30 -7.98 20.41 -13.47
N TYR A 31 -8.98 20.25 -14.35
CA TYR A 31 -9.04 21.00 -15.60
C TYR A 31 -9.29 22.51 -15.41
N ASP A 32 -10.15 22.87 -14.46
CA ASP A 32 -10.52 24.26 -14.15
C ASP A 32 -10.12 24.66 -12.72
N ARG A 33 -9.12 24.00 -12.14
CA ARG A 33 -8.74 24.24 -10.75
C ARG A 33 -8.01 25.58 -10.62
N PRO A 34 -8.47 26.52 -9.77
CA PRO A 34 -7.77 27.78 -9.56
C PRO A 34 -6.47 27.54 -8.78
N LEU A 35 -5.43 28.30 -9.14
CA LEU A 35 -4.20 28.45 -8.36
C LEU A 35 -4.42 29.36 -7.14
N GLY A 36 -3.48 29.37 -6.21
CA GLY A 36 -3.51 30.22 -5.01
C GLY A 36 -4.41 29.72 -3.88
N ILE A 37 -4.88 28.47 -3.96
CA ILE A 37 -5.61 27.78 -2.88
C ILE A 37 -4.70 26.79 -2.14
N SER A 38 -5.04 26.45 -0.89
CA SER A 38 -4.30 25.43 -0.14
C SER A 38 -4.57 24.02 -0.70
N ILE A 39 -3.62 23.11 -0.50
CA ILE A 39 -3.76 21.72 -0.97
C ILE A 39 -4.88 20.98 -0.24
N GLY A 40 -5.04 21.25 1.06
CA GLY A 40 -6.10 20.68 1.86
C GLY A 40 -7.48 21.16 1.42
N GLN A 41 -7.61 22.42 0.99
CA GLN A 41 -8.84 22.90 0.34
C GLN A 41 -9.04 22.29 -1.04
N ALA A 42 -7.97 22.11 -1.82
CA ALA A 42 -8.04 21.58 -3.17
C ALA A 42 -8.56 20.13 -3.18
N LEU A 43 -8.03 19.30 -2.28
CA LEU A 43 -8.35 17.87 -2.14
C LEU A 43 -9.38 17.54 -1.06
N ARG A 44 -9.87 18.55 -0.31
CA ARG A 44 -10.77 18.39 0.85
C ARG A 44 -10.18 17.50 1.94
N ARG A 45 -8.88 17.68 2.20
CA ARG A 45 -8.07 16.93 3.16
C ARG A 45 -7.23 17.91 3.99
N PRO A 46 -7.78 18.52 5.06
CA PRO A 46 -7.08 19.56 5.83
C PRO A 46 -5.74 19.06 6.41
N GLU A 47 -5.59 17.75 6.60
CA GLU A 47 -4.36 17.12 7.09
C GLU A 47 -3.17 17.38 6.15
N LEU A 48 -3.42 17.58 4.85
CA LEU A 48 -2.36 17.89 3.87
C LEU A 48 -1.75 19.28 4.07
N ASP A 49 -2.53 20.24 4.58
CA ASP A 49 -2.01 21.58 4.89
C ASP A 49 -1.05 21.50 6.08
N GLU A 50 -1.38 20.69 7.10
CA GLU A 50 -0.51 20.43 8.25
C GLU A 50 0.80 19.75 7.84
N GLN A 51 0.71 18.71 7.01
CA GLN A 51 1.86 17.98 6.49
C GLN A 51 2.77 18.87 5.64
N LEU A 52 2.21 19.67 4.74
CA LEU A 52 2.94 20.64 3.94
C LEU A 52 3.69 21.63 4.83
N GLN A 53 3.02 22.14 5.86
CA GLN A 53 3.60 23.09 6.79
C GLN A 53 4.74 22.49 7.62
N LEU A 54 4.64 21.23 8.06
CA LEU A 54 5.73 20.51 8.74
C LEU A 54 6.97 20.39 7.83
N VAL A 55 6.76 19.95 6.58
CA VAL A 55 7.85 19.81 5.61
C VAL A 55 8.52 21.15 5.31
N MET A 56 7.74 22.22 5.21
CA MET A 56 8.25 23.58 5.03
C MET A 56 8.97 24.16 6.25
N GLN A 57 8.84 23.54 7.43
CA GLN A 57 9.64 23.86 8.62
C GLN A 57 10.93 23.03 8.70
N GLY A 58 11.12 22.08 7.79
CA GLY A 58 12.25 21.15 7.80
C GLY A 58 12.02 19.91 8.66
N ASP A 59 10.80 19.72 9.17
CA ASP A 59 10.44 18.52 9.92
C ASP A 59 10.20 17.35 8.97
N SER A 60 10.45 16.14 9.47
CA SER A 60 10.11 14.91 8.76
C SER A 60 8.64 14.58 8.95
N LEU A 61 7.98 14.15 7.88
CA LEU A 61 6.62 13.63 7.98
C LEU A 61 6.59 12.36 8.83
N PRO A 62 5.49 12.10 9.55
CA PRO A 62 5.26 10.81 10.18
C PRO A 62 5.34 9.66 9.15
N HIS A 63 5.76 8.47 9.59
CA HIS A 63 5.97 7.31 8.71
C HIS A 63 4.70 6.91 7.96
N ALA A 64 4.87 6.46 6.71
CA ALA A 64 3.88 5.94 5.77
C ALA A 64 2.61 6.80 5.64
N LEU A 65 2.62 7.72 4.67
CA LEU A 65 1.44 8.47 4.26
C LEU A 65 0.41 7.52 3.65
N GLU A 66 -0.87 7.76 3.94
CA GLU A 66 -1.97 7.04 3.30
C GLU A 66 -2.10 7.44 1.83
N ASP A 67 -2.52 6.49 0.99
CA ASP A 67 -2.83 6.77 -0.41
C ASP A 67 -4.00 7.77 -0.50
N LEU A 68 -3.87 8.75 -1.38
CA LEU A 68 -4.93 9.70 -1.72
C LEU A 68 -5.92 9.04 -2.67
N GLU A 69 -7.16 8.88 -2.21
CA GLU A 69 -8.28 8.49 -3.06
C GLU A 69 -8.89 9.73 -3.71
N VAL A 70 -8.85 9.79 -5.03
CA VAL A 70 -9.36 10.91 -5.82
C VAL A 70 -10.29 10.45 -6.94
N GLU A 71 -11.34 11.21 -7.20
CA GLU A 71 -12.25 10.99 -8.32
C GLU A 71 -11.81 11.86 -9.50
N ALA A 72 -11.39 11.23 -10.60
CA ALA A 72 -10.97 11.91 -11.81
C ALA A 72 -11.59 11.22 -13.04
N GLU A 73 -12.24 12.01 -13.90
CA GLU A 73 -12.85 11.52 -15.16
C GLU A 73 -13.91 10.41 -14.98
N GLY A 74 -14.50 10.31 -13.79
CA GLY A 74 -15.49 9.27 -13.46
C GLY A 74 -14.88 7.96 -12.96
N GLU A 75 -13.57 7.95 -12.69
CA GLU A 75 -12.86 6.82 -12.10
C GLU A 75 -12.21 7.22 -10.77
N THR A 76 -12.25 6.29 -9.80
CA THR A 76 -11.51 6.40 -8.54
C THR A 76 -10.04 6.03 -8.78
N ARG A 77 -9.12 6.93 -8.42
CA ARG A 77 -7.67 6.70 -8.47
C ARG A 77 -7.07 6.71 -7.08
N LEU A 78 -6.05 5.88 -6.89
CA LEU A 78 -5.24 5.84 -5.68
C LEU A 78 -3.87 6.42 -5.99
N LEU A 79 -3.54 7.54 -5.35
CA LEU A 79 -2.29 8.24 -5.55
C LEU A 79 -1.44 8.18 -4.29
N THR A 80 -0.23 7.63 -4.37
CA THR A 80 0.76 7.88 -3.33
C THR A 80 1.37 9.25 -3.54
N TYR A 81 1.85 9.88 -2.48
CA TYR A 81 2.49 11.17 -2.58
C TYR A 81 3.70 11.32 -1.68
N SER A 82 4.58 12.22 -2.06
CA SER A 82 5.70 12.68 -1.23
C SER A 82 5.79 14.19 -1.28
N LEU A 83 6.21 14.79 -0.17
CA LEU A 83 6.39 16.23 -0.03
C LEU A 83 7.87 16.52 0.23
N THR A 84 8.45 17.42 -0.55
CA THR A 84 9.86 17.83 -0.41
C THR A 84 9.96 19.35 -0.38
N PRO A 85 10.66 19.96 0.60
CA PRO A 85 10.83 21.40 0.64
C PRO A 85 11.81 21.83 -0.46
N VAL A 86 11.57 22.98 -1.07
CA VAL A 86 12.48 23.58 -2.05
C VAL A 86 13.24 24.71 -1.38
N SER A 87 14.56 24.58 -1.27
CA SER A 87 15.46 25.64 -0.83
C SER A 87 16.21 26.25 -2.03
N LEU A 88 16.28 27.58 -2.06
CA LEU A 88 17.24 28.28 -2.92
C LEU A 88 18.49 28.57 -2.08
N SER A 89 19.62 28.82 -2.75
CA SER A 89 21.02 28.92 -2.30
C SER A 89 21.38 29.61 -0.96
N ASP A 90 20.43 30.17 -0.21
CA ASP A 90 20.63 30.89 1.07
C ASP A 90 19.83 30.26 2.25
N GLU A 91 19.71 28.92 2.30
CA GLU A 91 19.08 28.16 3.41
C GLU A 91 17.61 28.50 3.73
N ARG A 92 16.98 29.36 2.93
CA ARG A 92 15.60 29.79 3.12
C ARG A 92 14.68 28.93 2.28
N ILE A 93 13.71 28.27 2.91
CA ILE A 93 12.70 27.49 2.20
C ILE A 93 11.84 28.44 1.35
N HIS A 94 11.80 28.17 0.04
CA HIS A 94 11.09 28.95 -0.97
C HIS A 94 9.71 28.39 -1.31
N GLY A 95 9.39 27.19 -0.84
CA GLY A 95 8.16 26.50 -1.12
C GLY A 95 8.35 25.00 -0.91
N ALA A 96 7.48 24.21 -1.54
CA ALA A 96 7.59 22.76 -1.52
C ALA A 96 7.08 22.17 -2.84
N VAL A 97 7.47 20.95 -3.11
CA VAL A 97 6.98 20.15 -4.23
C VAL A 97 6.30 18.91 -3.66
N MET A 98 5.07 18.65 -4.13
CA MET A 98 4.44 17.35 -3.96
C MET A 98 4.57 16.55 -5.25
N VAL A 99 5.04 15.33 -5.12
CA VAL A 99 5.06 14.34 -6.20
C VAL A 99 3.94 13.36 -5.97
N LEU A 100 3.16 13.07 -7.01
CA LEU A 100 2.05 12.13 -7.03
C LEU A 100 2.39 10.96 -7.94
N HIS A 101 2.20 9.74 -7.43
CA HIS A 101 2.32 8.52 -8.23
C HIS A 101 1.00 7.77 -8.23
N ASP A 102 0.48 7.50 -9.42
CA ASP A 102 -0.72 6.69 -9.59
C ASP A 102 -0.38 5.22 -9.34
N VAL A 103 -0.93 4.68 -8.25
CA VAL A 103 -0.75 3.29 -7.83
C VAL A 103 -2.04 2.48 -8.00
N THR A 104 -3.03 3.01 -8.71
CA THR A 104 -4.36 2.40 -8.83
C THR A 104 -4.28 0.95 -9.32
N GLU A 105 -3.57 0.72 -10.44
CA GLU A 105 -3.38 -0.63 -10.98
C GLU A 105 -2.56 -1.52 -10.05
N GLN A 106 -1.50 -0.97 -9.44
CA GLN A 106 -0.65 -1.70 -8.51
C GLN A 106 -1.46 -2.19 -7.30
N ARG A 107 -2.25 -1.31 -6.69
CA ARG A 107 -3.11 -1.64 -5.55
C ARG A 107 -4.21 -2.62 -5.92
N ALA A 108 -4.81 -2.48 -7.12
CA ALA A 108 -5.78 -3.44 -7.62
C ALA A 108 -5.16 -4.84 -7.76
N PHE A 109 -3.95 -4.94 -8.32
CA PHE A 109 -3.23 -6.20 -8.44
C PHE A 109 -2.84 -6.80 -7.07
N GLU A 110 -2.31 -5.98 -6.17
CA GLU A 110 -1.99 -6.37 -4.78
C GLU A 110 -3.21 -6.93 -4.06
N ARG A 111 -4.38 -6.31 -4.25
CA ARG A 111 -5.65 -6.75 -3.69
C ARG A 111 -6.07 -8.12 -4.24
N VAL A 112 -6.12 -8.27 -5.57
CA VAL A 112 -6.49 -9.55 -6.21
C VAL A 112 -5.56 -10.68 -5.78
N ARG A 113 -4.25 -10.41 -5.72
CA ARG A 113 -3.26 -11.37 -5.24
C ARG A 113 -3.53 -11.77 -3.78
N SER A 114 -3.80 -10.81 -2.91
CA SER A 114 -4.04 -11.06 -1.48
C SER A 114 -5.33 -11.85 -1.27
N GLU A 115 -6.41 -11.50 -1.99
CA GLU A 115 -7.67 -12.24 -1.97
C GLU A 115 -7.50 -13.68 -2.46
N PHE A 116 -6.71 -13.90 -3.52
CA PHE A 116 -6.39 -15.24 -4.01
C PHE A 116 -5.65 -16.07 -2.95
N VAL A 117 -4.60 -15.52 -2.33
CA VAL A 117 -3.83 -16.23 -1.30
C VAL A 117 -4.71 -16.58 -0.11
N LEU A 118 -5.50 -15.63 0.40
CA LEU A 118 -6.42 -15.87 1.50
C LEU A 118 -7.41 -16.98 1.17
N ARG A 119 -8.03 -16.93 -0.02
CA ARG A 119 -8.99 -17.93 -0.46
C ARG A 119 -8.35 -19.31 -0.60
N ALA A 120 -7.18 -19.40 -1.22
CA ALA A 120 -6.45 -20.66 -1.33
C ALA A 120 -6.11 -21.24 0.05
N SER A 121 -5.64 -20.41 1.00
CA SER A 121 -5.38 -20.86 2.37
C SER A 121 -6.64 -21.38 3.07
N HIS A 122 -7.79 -20.72 2.90
CA HIS A 122 -9.06 -21.18 3.46
C HIS A 122 -9.54 -22.48 2.83
N GLU A 123 -9.51 -22.59 1.50
CA GLU A 123 -9.96 -23.78 0.77
C GLU A 123 -9.04 -24.99 1.01
N LEU A 124 -7.75 -24.79 1.31
CA LEU A 124 -6.82 -25.86 1.67
C LEU A 124 -6.90 -26.27 3.16
N ARG A 125 -7.22 -25.35 4.07
CA ARG A 125 -7.29 -25.66 5.52
C ARG A 125 -8.28 -26.78 5.82
N THR A 126 -9.46 -26.76 5.19
CA THR A 126 -10.51 -27.77 5.41
C THR A 126 -10.10 -29.19 4.99
N PRO A 127 -9.65 -29.46 3.75
CA PRO A 127 -9.23 -30.80 3.36
C PRO A 127 -8.00 -31.28 4.16
N VAL A 128 -7.03 -30.40 4.45
CA VAL A 128 -5.86 -30.75 5.27
C VAL A 128 -6.28 -31.15 6.70
N THR A 129 -7.17 -30.37 7.33
CA THR A 129 -7.73 -30.70 8.64
C THR A 129 -8.47 -32.05 8.61
N GLY A 130 -9.22 -32.32 7.53
CA GLY A 130 -9.87 -33.61 7.32
C GLY A 130 -8.89 -34.78 7.21
N MET A 131 -7.77 -34.60 6.51
CA MET A 131 -6.70 -35.60 6.42
C MET A 131 -6.06 -35.85 7.78
N HIS A 132 -5.77 -34.80 8.57
CA HIS A 132 -5.24 -34.94 9.93
C HIS A 132 -6.17 -35.77 10.82
N MET A 133 -7.46 -35.45 10.82
CA MET A 133 -8.45 -36.17 11.61
C MET A 133 -8.54 -37.64 11.20
N ALA A 134 -8.59 -37.92 9.89
CA ALA A 134 -8.65 -39.29 9.38
C ALA A 134 -7.38 -40.09 9.72
N PHE A 135 -6.20 -39.46 9.62
CA PHE A 135 -4.93 -40.08 9.94
C PHE A 135 -4.78 -40.35 11.45
N GLY A 136 -5.17 -39.40 12.31
CA GLY A 136 -5.18 -39.60 13.77
C GLY A 136 -6.07 -40.77 14.19
N LEU A 137 -7.29 -40.87 13.63
CA LEU A 137 -8.18 -42.02 13.87
C LEU A 137 -7.58 -43.35 13.39
N LEU A 138 -6.78 -43.33 12.32
CA LEU A 138 -6.10 -44.52 11.82
C LEU A 138 -4.95 -44.94 12.76
N GLN A 139 -4.16 -43.98 13.26
CA GLN A 139 -3.09 -44.22 14.22
C GLN A 139 -3.61 -44.82 15.53
N GLU A 140 -4.77 -44.39 16.03
CA GLU A 140 -5.40 -44.98 17.24
C GLU A 140 -5.71 -46.47 17.08
N ARG A 141 -5.89 -46.96 15.85
CA ARG A 141 -6.25 -48.36 15.56
C ARG A 141 -5.05 -49.22 15.17
N LEU A 142 -4.03 -48.65 14.56
CA LEU A 142 -2.85 -49.38 14.10
C LEU A 142 -1.85 -49.57 15.25
N HIS A 143 -1.49 -50.82 15.52
CA HIS A 143 -0.51 -51.19 16.53
C HIS A 143 0.62 -51.97 15.87
N PHE A 144 1.82 -51.39 15.89
CA PHE A 144 3.04 -52.03 15.39
C PHE A 144 4.06 -52.19 16.53
N PRO A 145 4.93 -53.20 16.48
CA PRO A 145 6.09 -53.28 17.37
C PRO A 145 6.96 -52.02 17.26
N ALA A 146 7.54 -51.56 18.36
CA ALA A 146 8.30 -50.30 18.42
C ALA A 146 9.51 -50.24 17.45
N GLU A 147 10.05 -51.39 17.05
CA GLU A 147 11.19 -51.50 16.12
C GLU A 147 10.76 -51.73 14.66
N ALA A 148 9.46 -51.71 14.38
CA ALA A 148 8.92 -51.93 13.04
C ALA A 148 9.02 -50.66 12.18
N ARG A 149 9.36 -50.84 10.89
CA ARG A 149 9.46 -49.74 9.91
C ARG A 149 8.16 -48.94 9.79
N GLU A 150 7.02 -49.59 9.97
CA GLU A 150 5.70 -48.99 9.91
C GLU A 150 5.48 -47.95 11.02
N SER A 151 6.10 -48.14 12.20
CA SER A 151 6.04 -47.20 13.31
C SER A 151 6.80 -45.90 12.98
N ASP A 152 8.00 -46.02 12.41
CA ASP A 152 8.80 -44.87 11.95
C ASP A 152 8.09 -44.10 10.82
N LEU A 153 7.44 -44.81 9.89
CA LEU A 153 6.68 -44.21 8.80
C LEU A 153 5.47 -43.42 9.32
N LEU A 154 4.72 -43.97 10.28
CA LEU A 154 3.58 -43.27 10.88
C LEU A 154 4.01 -41.99 11.59
N GLN A 155 5.13 -42.02 12.31
CA GLN A 155 5.68 -40.83 12.96
C GLN A 155 6.13 -39.79 11.92
N THR A 156 6.80 -40.21 10.85
CA THR A 156 7.25 -39.30 9.78
C THR A 156 6.07 -38.60 9.11
N VAL A 157 5.00 -39.34 8.79
CA VAL A 157 3.79 -38.75 8.18
C VAL A 157 3.10 -37.79 9.15
N ASP A 158 3.02 -38.12 10.44
CA ASP A 158 2.45 -37.24 11.45
C ASP A 158 3.22 -35.91 11.58
N GLU A 159 4.55 -35.99 11.62
CA GLU A 159 5.42 -34.82 11.67
C GLU A 159 5.30 -33.93 10.41
N GLU A 160 5.23 -34.54 9.22
CA GLU A 160 5.08 -33.79 7.96
C GLU A 160 3.70 -33.14 7.84
N MET A 161 2.65 -33.82 8.31
CA MET A 161 1.30 -33.26 8.31
C MET A 161 1.23 -32.03 9.22
N HIS A 162 1.83 -32.07 10.42
CA HIS A 162 1.85 -30.92 11.34
C HIS A 162 2.69 -29.72 10.88
N ARG A 163 3.53 -29.89 9.84
CA ARG A 163 4.33 -28.78 9.24
C ARG A 163 3.58 -27.99 8.17
N LEU A 164 2.47 -28.52 7.65
CA LEU A 164 1.63 -27.91 6.59
C LEU A 164 0.61 -26.92 7.15
#